data_AF-A0A2B8A4L7-F1
#
_entry.id   AF-A0A2B8A4L7-F1
#
_cell.length_a   1.000
_cell.length_b   1.000
_cell.length_c   1.000
_cell.angle_alpha   90.00
_cell.angle_beta   90.00
_cell.angle_gamma   90.00
#
_symmetry.space_group_name_H-M   'P 1'
#
loop_
_entity.id
_entity.type
_entity.pdbx_description
1 polymer ?
#
loop_
_entity_poly.entity_id
_entity_poly.type
_entity_poly.pdbx_seq_one_letter_code
_entity_poly.pdbx_strand_id
1 'polypeptide(L)'
;ASSKKDKEELEALRKAADEIDKDHSPYKAVVSVLMLREGWDVRNVTAIVGLRPFGADSKILPEQTIGRGLRKMFSLDMPEKLVVVGTPSFLEFVESLKTEGVEFQYSPMGKDSKGKSTIIVEVDKENPDKDLDALDIPVPQMSPRICREFKSLALIDITKFKNEKVTQKKFNGEELKEIVFNDIDGDFSHTTAF
;
A
#
# COMPACT_ATOMS: atom_id res chain seq x y z
N ALA A 1 21.64 36.45 -0.90
CA ALA A 1 22.51 35.91 0.16
C ALA A 1 22.20 34.43 0.30
N SER A 2 23.13 33.52 -0.01
CA SER A 2 22.94 32.09 0.20
C SER A 2 24.19 31.59 0.93
N SER A 3 24.05 31.41 2.24
CA SER A 3 25.07 30.74 3.04
C SER A 3 25.00 29.25 2.75
N LYS A 4 26.12 28.52 2.89
CA LYS A 4 26.14 27.05 2.78
C LYS A 4 25.10 26.36 3.68
N LYS A 5 24.79 26.98 4.81
CA LYS A 5 23.83 26.51 5.82
C LYS A 5 22.40 26.49 5.29
N ASP A 6 22.02 27.53 4.54
CA ASP A 6 20.69 27.60 3.91
C ASP A 6 20.49 26.49 2.88
N LYS A 7 21.57 26.03 2.23
CA LYS A 7 21.51 24.96 1.23
C LYS A 7 21.34 23.57 1.87
N GLU A 8 22.04 23.29 2.96
CA GLU A 8 21.87 22.04 3.71
C GLU A 8 20.47 21.95 4.34
N GLU A 9 19.97 23.04 4.91
CA GLU A 9 18.60 23.12 5.43
C GLU A 9 17.56 22.92 4.32
N LEU A 10 17.76 23.51 3.14
CA LEU A 10 16.91 23.30 1.98
C LEU A 10 16.90 21.84 1.50
N GLU A 11 18.05 21.18 1.47
CA GLU A 11 18.16 19.77 1.10
C GLU A 11 17.49 18.85 2.13
N ALA A 12 17.63 19.14 3.42
CA ALA A 12 16.95 18.43 4.49
C ALA A 12 15.42 18.60 4.40
N LEU A 13 14.95 19.83 4.18
CA LEU A 13 13.52 20.10 4.00
C LEU A 13 12.96 19.41 2.75
N ARG A 14 13.70 19.36 1.65
CA ARG A 14 13.28 18.61 0.45
C ARG A 14 13.14 17.12 0.73
N LYS A 15 14.11 16.51 1.39
CA LYS A 15 14.03 15.09 1.78
C LYS A 15 12.88 14.81 2.73
N ALA A 16 12.75 15.60 3.79
CA ALA A 16 11.66 15.46 4.76
C ALA A 16 10.29 15.58 4.08
N ALA A 17 10.23 16.43 3.08
CA ALA A 17 9.05 16.62 2.30
C ALA A 17 8.84 15.35 1.41
N ASP A 18 9.80 14.90 0.61
CA ASP A 18 9.62 13.73 -0.28
C ASP A 18 9.24 12.45 0.50
N GLU A 19 9.65 12.36 1.76
CA GLU A 19 9.36 11.24 2.67
C GLU A 19 8.06 11.40 3.47
N ILE A 20 7.28 12.47 3.26
CA ILE A 20 6.10 12.78 4.09
C ILE A 20 5.01 11.71 4.03
N ASP A 21 4.94 10.97 2.92
CA ASP A 21 3.99 9.86 2.73
C ASP A 21 4.36 8.61 3.54
N LYS A 22 5.56 8.53 4.11
CA LYS A 22 6.00 7.35 4.89
C LYS A 22 5.41 7.39 6.29
N ASP A 23 5.04 6.21 6.82
CA ASP A 23 4.42 6.06 8.15
C ASP A 23 5.25 6.64 9.32
N HIS A 24 6.57 6.79 9.13
CA HIS A 24 7.48 7.34 10.15
C HIS A 24 7.71 8.85 10.05
N SER A 25 7.08 9.53 9.08
CA SER A 25 7.21 10.98 8.94
C SER A 25 6.57 11.71 10.13
N PRO A 26 7.29 12.62 10.81
CA PRO A 26 6.70 13.45 11.85
C PRO A 26 5.84 14.59 11.29
N TYR A 27 5.93 14.85 9.98
CA TYR A 27 5.26 15.98 9.33
C TYR A 27 3.92 15.54 8.72
N LYS A 28 2.87 16.33 8.99
CA LYS A 28 1.50 16.08 8.50
C LYS A 28 0.94 17.18 7.61
N ALA A 29 1.60 18.33 7.58
CA ALA A 29 1.17 19.51 6.85
C ALA A 29 2.36 20.18 6.18
N VAL A 30 2.18 20.60 4.94
CA VAL A 30 3.16 21.37 4.17
C VAL A 30 2.59 22.75 3.92
N VAL A 31 3.32 23.79 4.33
CA VAL A 31 2.95 25.18 4.06
C VAL A 31 3.95 25.72 3.06
N SER A 32 3.46 26.04 1.85
CA SER A 32 4.29 26.61 0.80
C SER A 32 3.79 28.01 0.45
N VAL A 33 4.63 29.03 0.68
CA VAL A 33 4.32 30.45 0.41
C VAL A 33 4.57 30.82 -1.06
N LEU A 34 5.31 29.99 -1.78
CA LEU A 34 5.56 30.07 -3.21
C LEU A 34 5.31 28.68 -3.83
N MET A 35 4.88 28.67 -5.08
CA MET A 35 4.51 27.47 -5.85
C MET A 35 5.52 26.34 -5.63
N LEU A 36 5.05 25.17 -5.20
CA LEU A 36 5.81 23.93 -5.31
C LEU A 36 6.02 23.69 -6.81
N ARG A 37 7.19 24.09 -7.32
CA ARG A 37 7.57 23.80 -8.71
C ARG A 37 7.70 22.28 -8.87
N GLU A 38 7.48 21.80 -10.09
CA GLU A 38 7.50 20.39 -10.49
C GLU A 38 8.55 19.56 -9.73
N GLY A 39 8.09 18.57 -8.97
CA GLY A 39 8.97 17.67 -8.20
C GLY A 39 8.35 17.09 -6.92
N TRP A 40 7.24 17.65 -6.44
CA TRP A 40 6.59 17.23 -5.20
C TRP A 40 5.56 16.10 -5.40
N ASP A 41 5.98 14.83 -5.48
CA ASP A 41 5.06 13.71 -5.76
C ASP A 41 4.61 12.93 -4.52
N VAL A 42 3.56 13.45 -3.87
CA VAL A 42 2.89 12.79 -2.74
C VAL A 42 1.50 12.32 -3.13
N ARG A 43 1.09 11.16 -2.61
CA ARG A 43 -0.22 10.54 -2.85
C ARG A 43 -1.21 10.84 -1.73
N ASN A 44 -0.75 11.18 -0.53
CA ASN A 44 -1.60 11.33 0.65
C ASN A 44 -2.00 12.80 0.89
N VAL A 45 -2.66 13.44 -0.07
CA VAL A 45 -3.20 14.80 0.11
C VAL A 45 -4.70 14.71 0.34
N THR A 46 -5.13 15.00 1.57
CA THR A 46 -6.54 14.93 1.98
C THR A 46 -7.23 16.30 2.03
N ALA A 47 -6.46 17.37 2.28
CA ALA A 47 -6.97 18.72 2.38
C ALA A 47 -6.04 19.73 1.69
N ILE A 48 -6.60 20.61 0.87
CA ILE A 48 -5.89 21.72 0.22
C ILE A 48 -6.50 23.02 0.72
N VAL A 49 -5.65 23.89 1.29
CA VAL A 49 -6.07 25.20 1.81
C VAL A 49 -5.42 26.33 1.01
N GLY A 50 -6.19 26.95 0.13
CA GLY A 50 -5.82 28.14 -0.64
C GLY A 50 -5.98 29.41 0.20
N LEU A 51 -4.96 29.77 0.99
CA LEU A 51 -4.97 30.96 1.85
C LEU A 51 -4.80 32.29 1.10
N ARG A 52 -4.31 32.27 -0.14
CA ARG A 52 -4.09 33.46 -0.96
C ARG A 52 -4.69 33.25 -2.34
N PRO A 53 -5.38 34.26 -2.94
CA PRO A 53 -5.78 34.19 -4.33
C PRO A 53 -4.53 34.05 -5.21
N PHE A 54 -4.55 33.06 -6.11
CA PHE A 54 -3.48 32.86 -7.09
C PHE A 54 -3.46 34.04 -8.06
N GLY A 55 -2.59 35.02 -7.81
CA GLY A 55 -2.46 36.21 -8.65
C GLY A 55 -1.51 36.05 -9.84
N ALA A 56 -1.02 34.83 -10.11
CA ALA A 56 -0.13 34.54 -11.22
C ALA A 56 -0.92 33.88 -12.35
N ASP A 57 -0.76 34.35 -13.59
CA ASP A 57 -1.43 33.91 -14.83
C ASP A 57 -1.24 32.41 -15.17
N SER A 58 -0.52 31.66 -14.35
CA SER A 58 -0.22 30.24 -14.55
C SER A 58 -1.37 29.36 -14.03
N LYS A 59 -2.38 29.12 -14.88
CA LYS A 59 -3.53 28.24 -14.62
C LYS A 59 -3.19 26.75 -14.47
N ILE A 60 -1.96 26.33 -14.77
CA ILE A 60 -1.56 24.91 -14.89
C ILE A 60 -1.18 24.29 -13.52
N LEU A 61 -0.85 25.09 -12.51
CA LEU A 61 -0.31 24.60 -11.23
C LEU A 61 -1.34 24.13 -10.19
N PRO A 62 -2.53 24.75 -10.07
CA PRO A 62 -3.50 24.27 -9.09
C PRO A 62 -4.12 22.93 -9.52
N GLU A 63 -4.27 22.69 -10.82
CA GLU A 63 -4.67 21.39 -11.38
C GLU A 63 -3.68 20.29 -10.99
N GLN A 64 -2.37 20.54 -11.10
CA GLN A 64 -1.33 19.61 -10.65
C GLN A 64 -1.40 19.33 -9.14
N THR A 65 -1.77 20.32 -8.34
CA THR A 65 -1.89 20.17 -6.87
C THR A 65 -3.13 19.34 -6.52
N ILE A 66 -4.24 19.57 -7.21
CA ILE A 66 -5.49 18.81 -7.04
C ILE A 66 -5.31 17.38 -7.54
N GLY A 67 -4.67 17.19 -8.70
CA GLY A 67 -4.39 15.88 -9.28
C GLY A 67 -3.53 14.98 -8.39
N ARG A 68 -2.72 15.54 -7.48
CA ARG A 68 -2.00 14.78 -6.45
C ARG A 68 -2.95 14.26 -5.36
N GLY A 69 -3.92 15.06 -4.93
CA GLY A 69 -4.93 14.68 -3.94
C GLY A 69 -6.09 13.83 -4.48
N LEU A 70 -6.23 13.71 -5.81
CA LEU A 70 -7.21 12.81 -6.44
C LEU A 70 -6.68 11.38 -6.64
N ARG A 71 -5.39 11.13 -6.41
CA ARG A 71 -4.83 9.78 -6.48
C ARG A 71 -5.32 8.98 -5.28
N LYS A 72 -5.80 7.76 -5.54
CA LYS A 72 -6.21 6.85 -4.47
C LYS A 72 -5.04 6.56 -3.54
N MET A 73 -5.22 6.81 -2.25
CA MET A 73 -4.25 6.47 -1.20
C MET A 73 -4.20 4.97 -0.99
N PHE A 74 -5.37 4.31 -1.01
CA PHE A 74 -5.47 2.87 -0.85
C PHE A 74 -6.11 2.23 -2.07
N SER A 75 -5.67 1.00 -2.41
CA SER A 75 -6.32 0.19 -3.46
C SER A 75 -7.70 -0.37 -3.03
N LEU A 76 -8.26 0.15 -1.94
CA LEU A 76 -9.58 -0.24 -1.43
C LEU A 76 -10.67 0.42 -2.27
N ASP A 77 -11.79 -0.26 -2.40
CA ASP A 77 -12.97 0.26 -3.10
C ASP A 77 -13.82 1.15 -2.17
N MET A 78 -13.17 2.12 -1.55
CA MET A 78 -13.82 3.10 -0.68
C MET A 78 -13.78 4.48 -1.35
N PRO A 79 -14.86 5.26 -1.28
CA PRO A 79 -14.87 6.61 -1.83
C PRO A 79 -13.98 7.53 -0.97
N GLU A 80 -12.85 7.93 -1.54
CA GLU A 80 -11.96 8.95 -0.94
C GLU A 80 -12.45 10.35 -1.30
N LYS A 81 -12.30 11.31 -0.38
CA LYS A 81 -12.73 12.70 -0.58
C LYS A 81 -11.56 13.65 -0.36
N LEU A 82 -11.32 14.51 -1.33
CA LEU A 82 -10.40 15.64 -1.22
C LEU A 82 -11.16 16.88 -0.74
N VAL A 83 -10.75 17.46 0.38
CA VAL A 83 -11.35 18.69 0.90
C VAL A 83 -10.60 19.90 0.37
N VAL A 84 -11.30 20.78 -0.32
CA VAL A 84 -10.71 22.02 -0.87
C VAL A 84 -11.33 23.21 -0.17
N VAL A 85 -10.47 24.05 0.43
CA VAL A 85 -10.85 25.27 1.15
C VAL A 85 -10.07 26.42 0.55
N GLY A 86 -10.71 27.55 0.24
CA GLY A 86 -9.97 28.73 -0.19
C GLY A 86 -10.84 29.93 -0.49
N THR A 87 -10.24 30.93 -1.11
CA THR A 87 -10.91 32.18 -1.50
C THR A 87 -11.88 31.96 -2.67
N PRO A 88 -12.86 32.86 -2.89
CA PRO A 88 -13.81 32.74 -4.00
C PRO A 88 -13.14 32.54 -5.37
N SER A 89 -12.08 33.29 -5.67
CA SER A 89 -11.35 33.15 -6.94
C SER A 89 -10.69 31.78 -7.13
N PHE A 90 -10.32 31.11 -6.03
CA PHE A 90 -9.79 29.75 -6.09
C PHE A 90 -10.91 28.71 -6.28
N LEU A 91 -12.07 28.94 -5.66
CA LEU A 91 -13.24 28.09 -5.86
C LEU A 91 -13.75 28.17 -7.31
N GLU A 92 -13.79 29.36 -7.92
CA GLU A 92 -14.14 29.52 -9.34
C GLU A 92 -13.23 28.71 -10.26
N PHE A 93 -11.92 28.65 -9.94
CA PHE A 93 -10.98 27.79 -10.65
C PHE A 93 -11.33 26.30 -10.48
N VAL A 94 -11.59 25.85 -9.26
CA VAL A 94 -11.97 24.46 -8.98
C VAL A 94 -13.29 24.10 -9.67
N GLU A 95 -14.23 25.04 -9.75
CA GLU A 95 -15.48 24.85 -10.47
C GLU A 95 -15.29 24.71 -11.98
N SER A 96 -14.27 25.34 -12.56
CA SER A 96 -13.93 25.13 -13.97
C SER A 96 -13.52 23.68 -14.29
N LEU A 97 -12.93 22.97 -13.31
CA LEU A 97 -12.55 21.55 -13.42
C LEU A 97 -13.76 20.61 -13.41
N LYS A 98 -14.96 21.09 -13.06
CA LYS A 98 -16.20 20.29 -13.10
C LYS A 98 -16.47 19.70 -14.48
N THR A 99 -16.00 20.39 -15.51
CA THR A 99 -16.12 19.99 -16.93
C THR A 99 -15.45 18.64 -17.22
N GLU A 100 -14.52 18.21 -16.36
CA GLU A 100 -13.73 16.96 -16.52
C GLU A 100 -14.36 15.75 -15.81
N GLY A 101 -15.60 15.87 -15.32
CA GLY A 101 -16.36 14.74 -14.76
C GLY A 101 -16.18 14.52 -13.25
N VAL A 102 -15.74 15.54 -12.51
CA VAL A 102 -15.61 15.49 -11.04
C VAL A 102 -16.92 15.92 -10.38
N GLU A 103 -17.41 15.12 -9.42
CA GLU A 103 -18.56 15.48 -8.58
C GLU A 103 -18.12 16.33 -7.37
N PHE A 104 -18.75 17.50 -7.20
CA PHE A 104 -18.48 18.38 -6.07
C PHE A 104 -19.57 18.33 -5.01
N GLN A 105 -19.16 18.29 -3.74
CA GLN A 105 -20.02 18.47 -2.58
C GLN A 105 -19.63 19.78 -1.88
N TYR A 106 -20.60 20.69 -1.75
CA TYR A 106 -20.39 21.97 -1.07
C TYR A 106 -20.75 21.83 0.40
N SER A 107 -19.87 22.30 1.29
CA SER A 107 -20.12 22.35 2.73
C SER A 107 -20.00 23.80 3.21
N PRO A 108 -21.01 24.36 3.89
CA PRO A 108 -20.91 25.71 4.45
C PRO A 108 -19.83 25.73 5.55
N MET A 109 -19.04 26.80 5.57
CA MET A 109 -18.00 27.04 6.57
C MET A 109 -18.42 28.24 7.42
N GLY A 110 -18.59 28.09 8.73
CA GLY A 110 -18.94 29.20 9.60
C GLY A 110 -19.43 28.77 10.98
N LYS A 111 -19.69 29.75 11.85
CA LYS A 111 -20.15 29.51 13.23
C LYS A 111 -21.49 28.75 13.28
N ASP A 112 -22.30 28.87 12.23
CA ASP A 112 -23.60 28.21 12.09
C ASP A 112 -23.54 26.89 11.30
N SER A 113 -22.37 26.50 10.76
CA SER A 113 -22.23 25.19 10.13
C SER A 113 -22.22 24.11 11.20
N LYS A 114 -23.24 23.24 11.21
CA LYS A 114 -23.21 22.04 12.04
C LYS A 114 -22.05 21.17 11.55
N GLY A 115 -20.99 21.07 12.35
CA GLY A 115 -19.93 20.11 12.10
C GLY A 115 -20.53 18.72 11.94
N LYS A 116 -19.98 17.91 11.02
CA LYS A 116 -20.25 16.47 10.99
C LYS A 116 -19.60 15.88 12.25
N SER A 117 -20.27 16.00 13.40
CA SER A 117 -19.84 15.31 14.60
C SER A 117 -19.94 13.82 14.33
N THR A 118 -18.83 13.11 14.51
CA THR A 118 -18.85 11.64 14.49
C THR A 118 -19.92 11.20 15.50
N ILE A 119 -20.84 10.35 15.06
CA ILE A 119 -21.78 9.73 15.98
C ILE A 119 -20.96 8.77 16.84
N ILE A 120 -20.71 9.15 18.08
CA ILE A 120 -20.10 8.26 19.06
C ILE A 120 -21.22 7.33 19.52
N VAL A 121 -21.15 6.07 19.09
CA VAL A 121 -22.08 5.04 19.54
C VAL A 121 -21.47 4.43 20.80
N GLU A 122 -22.02 4.78 21.96
CA GLU A 122 -21.65 4.19 23.24
C GLU A 122 -22.74 3.25 23.74
N VAL A 123 -22.33 2.25 24.54
CA VAL A 123 -23.28 1.37 25.21
C VAL A 123 -23.97 2.17 26.30
N ASP A 124 -25.30 2.28 26.21
CA ASP A 124 -26.15 2.96 27.18
C ASP A 124 -26.26 2.12 28.46
N LYS A 125 -25.44 2.47 29.46
CA LYS A 125 -25.37 1.77 30.76
C LYS A 125 -26.35 2.34 31.81
N GLU A 126 -27.00 3.46 31.52
CA GLU A 126 -27.84 4.17 32.50
C GLU A 126 -29.33 3.79 32.39
N ASN A 127 -29.71 3.11 31.31
CA ASN A 127 -31.09 2.71 31.06
C ASN A 127 -31.45 1.39 31.77
N PRO A 128 -32.35 1.40 32.78
CA PRO A 128 -32.74 0.21 33.52
C PRO A 128 -33.62 -0.77 32.73
N ASP A 129 -34.21 -0.34 31.61
CA ASP A 129 -35.05 -1.19 30.76
C ASP A 129 -34.23 -1.99 29.73
N LYS A 130 -32.91 -1.74 29.62
CA LYS A 130 -32.02 -2.45 28.69
C LYS A 130 -31.21 -3.51 29.43
N ASP A 131 -31.51 -4.77 29.15
CA ASP A 131 -30.68 -5.90 29.56
C ASP A 131 -29.45 -6.00 28.65
N LEU A 132 -28.29 -5.57 29.16
CA LEU A 132 -27.03 -5.58 28.42
C LEU A 132 -26.50 -7.00 28.17
N ASP A 133 -26.76 -7.94 29.08
CA ASP A 133 -26.25 -9.31 28.98
C ASP A 133 -26.98 -10.09 27.89
N ALA A 134 -28.29 -9.84 27.74
CA ALA A 134 -29.08 -10.42 26.64
C ALA A 134 -28.73 -9.84 25.26
N LEU A 135 -28.16 -8.63 25.22
CA LEU A 135 -27.79 -7.93 23.99
C LEU A 135 -26.32 -8.14 23.59
N ASP A 136 -25.51 -8.80 24.42
CA ASP A 136 -24.14 -9.15 24.09
C ASP A 136 -24.10 -10.35 23.13
N ILE A 137 -23.75 -10.08 21.87
CA ILE A 137 -23.66 -11.12 20.83
C ILE A 137 -22.20 -11.58 20.74
N PRO A 138 -21.86 -12.82 21.16
CA PRO A 138 -20.50 -13.30 21.08
C PRO A 138 -20.08 -13.43 19.61
N VAL A 139 -18.96 -12.78 19.26
CA VAL A 139 -18.38 -12.91 17.93
C VAL A 139 -17.84 -14.33 17.74
N PRO A 140 -18.26 -15.07 16.70
CA PRO A 140 -17.77 -16.41 16.46
C PRO A 140 -16.27 -16.35 16.12
N GLN A 141 -15.47 -17.20 16.77
CA GLN A 141 -14.07 -17.36 16.39
C GLN A 141 -14.00 -17.98 14.99
N MET A 142 -13.56 -17.18 14.02
CA MET A 142 -13.35 -17.65 12.66
C MET A 142 -12.02 -18.36 12.51
N SER A 143 -11.99 -19.42 11.71
CA SER A 143 -10.73 -20.01 11.28
C SER A 143 -10.03 -19.06 10.28
N PRO A 144 -8.68 -18.99 10.28
CA PRO A 144 -7.95 -18.19 9.32
C PRO A 144 -8.32 -18.57 7.89
N ARG A 145 -8.63 -17.58 7.03
CA ARG A 145 -8.97 -17.80 5.61
C ARG A 145 -7.84 -18.49 4.84
N ILE A 146 -6.59 -18.32 5.28
CA ILE A 146 -5.41 -18.93 4.69
C ILE A 146 -4.70 -19.73 5.77
N CYS A 147 -4.81 -21.05 5.70
CA CYS A 147 -4.04 -21.97 6.51
C CYS A 147 -2.90 -22.54 5.66
N ARG A 148 -1.65 -22.36 6.08
CA ARG A 148 -0.50 -22.98 5.42
C ARG A 148 -0.29 -24.36 6.04
N GLU A 149 -0.80 -25.40 5.37
CA GLU A 149 -0.54 -26.77 5.80
C GLU A 149 0.93 -27.12 5.55
N PHE A 150 1.75 -27.03 6.60
CA PHE A 150 3.03 -27.71 6.63
C PHE A 150 2.73 -29.19 6.87
N LYS A 151 2.43 -29.96 5.82
CA LYS A 151 2.36 -31.43 5.94
C LYS A 151 3.74 -31.90 6.41
N SER A 152 3.81 -32.28 7.68
CA SER A 152 5.03 -32.78 8.29
C SER A 152 5.45 -34.05 7.56
N LEU A 153 6.63 -34.02 6.91
CA LEU A 153 7.19 -35.15 6.17
C LEU A 153 7.32 -36.41 7.06
N ALA A 154 7.39 -36.24 8.38
CA ALA A 154 7.44 -37.33 9.36
C ALA A 154 6.15 -38.18 9.44
N LEU A 155 5.01 -37.68 8.95
CA LEU A 155 3.74 -38.42 8.92
C LEU A 155 3.56 -39.22 7.61
N ILE A 156 4.51 -39.13 6.69
CA ILE A 156 4.45 -39.84 5.41
C ILE A 156 4.88 -41.29 5.62
N ASP A 157 3.92 -42.20 5.52
CA ASP A 157 4.14 -43.63 5.64
C ASP A 157 4.52 -44.23 4.27
N ILE A 158 5.80 -44.55 4.11
CA ILE A 158 6.39 -45.09 2.88
C ILE A 158 5.74 -46.43 2.47
N THR A 159 5.14 -47.16 3.43
CA THR A 159 4.51 -48.46 3.16
C THR A 159 3.14 -48.35 2.47
N LYS A 160 2.47 -47.19 2.56
CA LYS A 160 1.18 -46.95 1.90
C LYS A 160 1.31 -46.55 0.43
N PHE A 161 2.52 -46.31 -0.06
CA PHE A 161 2.74 -45.94 -1.45
C PHE A 161 2.45 -47.15 -2.34
N LYS A 162 1.41 -47.02 -3.18
CA LYS A 162 1.02 -48.02 -4.19
C LYS A 162 1.87 -47.90 -5.47
N ASN A 163 3.18 -47.69 -5.32
CA ASN A 163 4.07 -47.58 -6.46
C ASN A 163 4.41 -48.98 -6.99
N GLU A 164 4.47 -49.13 -8.31
CA GLU A 164 4.90 -50.39 -8.92
C GLU A 164 6.36 -50.68 -8.57
N LYS A 165 6.61 -51.83 -7.95
CA LYS A 165 7.96 -52.25 -7.58
C LYS A 165 8.70 -52.71 -8.84
N VAL A 166 9.76 -51.98 -9.20
CA VAL A 166 10.65 -52.36 -10.30
C VAL A 166 11.36 -53.68 -9.95
N THR A 167 11.31 -54.64 -10.86
CA THR A 167 12.05 -55.90 -10.75
C THR A 167 13.54 -55.64 -10.92
N GLN A 168 14.32 -55.94 -9.88
CA GLN A 168 15.77 -55.86 -9.96
C GLN A 168 16.28 -56.97 -10.88
N LYS A 169 16.92 -56.58 -12.00
CA LYS A 169 17.61 -57.53 -12.87
C LYS A 169 18.91 -57.93 -12.19
N LYS A 170 19.03 -59.22 -11.84
CA LYS A 170 20.30 -59.82 -11.41
C LYS A 170 21.03 -60.30 -12.64
N PHE A 171 22.21 -59.75 -12.89
CA PHE A 171 23.07 -60.14 -14.00
C PHE A 171 24.13 -61.13 -13.49
N ASN A 172 24.45 -62.15 -14.30
CA ASN A 172 25.51 -63.11 -13.98
C ASN A 172 26.87 -62.56 -14.46
N GLY A 173 27.99 -63.11 -13.96
CA GLY A 173 29.36 -62.63 -14.21
C GLY A 173 29.74 -62.40 -15.69
N GLU A 174 29.11 -63.12 -16.61
CA GLU A 174 29.38 -63.04 -18.06
C GLU A 174 28.51 -61.99 -18.80
N GLU A 175 27.42 -61.51 -18.18
CA GLU A 175 26.53 -60.48 -18.74
C GLU A 175 26.87 -59.06 -18.26
N LEU A 176 27.86 -58.95 -17.37
CA LEU A 176 28.30 -57.69 -16.80
C LEU A 176 29.13 -56.95 -17.84
N LYS A 177 28.54 -55.90 -18.40
CA LYS A 177 29.18 -55.06 -19.40
C LYS A 177 30.33 -54.29 -18.75
N GLU A 178 31.51 -54.47 -19.32
CA GLU A 178 32.68 -53.68 -19.00
C GLU A 178 32.44 -52.22 -19.44
N ILE A 179 32.43 -51.28 -18.49
CA ILE A 179 32.36 -49.85 -18.81
C ILE A 179 33.79 -49.31 -18.77
N VAL A 180 34.29 -48.98 -19.96
CA VAL A 180 35.56 -48.28 -20.12
C VAL A 180 35.29 -46.77 -20.02
N PHE A 181 35.89 -46.12 -19.03
CA PHE A 181 35.79 -44.67 -18.87
C PHE A 181 36.97 -44.01 -19.59
N ASN A 182 36.66 -43.18 -20.58
CA ASN A 182 37.62 -42.33 -21.27
C ASN A 182 37.51 -40.89 -20.72
N ASP A 183 38.63 -40.18 -20.68
CA ASP A 183 38.67 -38.77 -20.30
C ASP A 183 38.08 -37.88 -21.41
N ILE A 184 37.83 -36.60 -21.12
CA ILE A 184 37.29 -35.59 -22.04
C ILE A 184 38.15 -35.46 -23.30
N ASP A 185 39.45 -35.74 -23.21
CA ASP A 185 40.39 -35.72 -24.33
C ASP A 185 40.48 -37.04 -25.11
N GLY A 186 39.72 -38.06 -24.71
CA GLY A 186 39.59 -39.35 -25.41
C GLY A 186 40.57 -40.44 -24.98
N ASP A 187 41.49 -40.15 -24.06
CA ASP A 187 42.46 -41.12 -23.53
C ASP A 187 41.84 -42.03 -22.45
N PHE A 188 42.36 -43.26 -22.37
CA PHE A 188 41.89 -44.29 -21.44
C PHE A 188 42.17 -43.89 -19.99
N SER A 189 41.13 -43.84 -19.15
CA SER A 189 41.27 -43.53 -17.72
C SER A 189 41.35 -44.82 -16.88
N HIS A 190 40.26 -45.58 -16.82
CA HIS A 190 40.20 -46.86 -16.10
C HIS A 190 38.93 -47.64 -16.47
N THR A 191 38.95 -48.93 -16.17
CA THR A 191 37.83 -49.83 -16.40
C THR A 191 37.25 -50.35 -15.09
N THR A 192 35.93 -50.32 -14.96
CA THR A 192 35.21 -50.94 -13.84
C THR A 192 34.35 -52.08 -14.36
N ALA A 193 34.61 -53.30 -13.86
CA ALA A 193 33.73 -54.45 -14.03
C ALA A 193 32.75 -54.52 -12.85
N PHE A 194 31.51 -54.88 -13.13
CA PHE A 194 30.51 -55.22 -12.10
C PHE A 194 30.40 -56.73 -11.95
#